data_AF-A0A2N9LMA7-F1
#
_entry.id   AF-A0A2N9LMA7-F1
#
_cell.length_a   1.000
_cell.length_b   1.000
_cell.length_c   1.000
_cell.angle_alpha   90.00
_cell.angle_beta   90.00
_cell.angle_gamma   90.00
#
_symmetry.space_group_name_H-M   'P 1'
#
loop_
_entity.id
_entity.type
_entity.pdbx_description
1 polymer ?
#
loop_
_entity_poly.entity_id
_entity_poly.type
_entity_poly.pdbx_seq_one_letter_code
_entity_poly.pdbx_strand_id
1 'polypeptide(L)'
;MEIASDATTAAAVLSRVAGLLSLLALCVAVAGAPSSRAQSPPAANATQSAGAAVADQPTATPSAPEATQPPVLSGRPMAIVPIDKSIPGAALDVAGSLQARNGRAYLTSSGTVTAGDATAQVTLPYRGTLRVCASSTVKLAADSSMPTDQVPGLLIALDQGAVEMSFAESEARERIADTLLTPYFRILIGGPSAADVKVRLGDHGDTCVDNAGADAPYVVVTSVFDSGVYRVQPGQRVMFENGSLHEVVDEEKEPCGCPSPKAAANEFPLAQSEGLTSASNPPPASAVKQPAGNDQVATTLVYNSGAHAPPTVTIPQPESSAAVPAAPAPAQAPATKKKPGFFRRVGRFFKRVFGAE
;
A
#
# COMPACT_ATOMS: atom_id res chain seq x y z
N MET A 1 -23.42 56.56 39.78
CA MET A 1 -22.14 55.84 39.81
C MET A 1 -22.23 54.74 40.86
N GLU A 2 -23.13 53.75 40.74
CA GLU A 2 -23.25 52.75 39.65
C GLU A 2 -21.96 51.93 39.53
N ILE A 3 -21.89 50.60 39.78
CA ILE A 3 -22.79 49.44 39.59
C ILE A 3 -22.96 49.04 38.10
N ALA A 4 -22.81 47.73 37.81
CA ALA A 4 -22.72 46.99 36.52
C ALA A 4 -21.26 46.71 36.07
N SER A 5 -20.86 45.61 35.40
CA SER A 5 -21.45 44.31 34.94
C SER A 5 -20.27 43.40 34.48
N ASP A 6 -20.30 42.06 34.27
CA ASP A 6 -21.18 40.89 34.53
C ASP A 6 -20.28 39.62 34.49
N ALA A 7 -20.58 38.40 34.97
CA ALA A 7 -21.80 37.57 35.06
C ALA A 7 -22.19 36.74 33.80
N THR A 8 -21.21 36.15 33.07
CA THR A 8 -21.51 35.34 31.86
C THR A 8 -20.66 34.07 31.63
N THR A 9 -20.70 33.07 32.51
CA THR A 9 -20.24 31.68 32.18
C THR A 9 -20.82 30.59 33.11
N ALA A 10 -22.15 30.41 33.10
CA ALA A 10 -22.81 29.35 33.88
C ALA A 10 -23.93 28.57 33.14
N ALA A 11 -24.12 28.79 31.83
CA ALA A 11 -25.32 28.35 31.09
C ALA A 11 -25.12 27.18 30.12
N ALA A 12 -23.92 26.59 29.99
CA ALA A 12 -23.63 25.59 28.97
C ALA A 12 -23.73 24.10 29.43
N VAL A 13 -23.94 23.84 30.72
CA VAL A 13 -23.86 22.47 31.29
C VAL A 13 -25.22 21.73 31.31
N LEU A 14 -26.35 22.43 31.27
CA LEU A 14 -27.68 21.79 31.43
C LEU A 14 -28.30 21.18 30.15
N SER A 15 -27.72 21.36 28.97
CA SER A 15 -28.36 20.92 27.71
C SER A 15 -28.12 19.43 27.35
N ARG A 16 -27.26 18.70 28.07
CA ARG A 16 -26.90 17.30 27.74
C ARG A 16 -27.63 16.20 28.52
N VAL A 17 -28.49 16.55 29.49
CA VAL A 17 -29.18 15.54 30.34
C VAL A 17 -30.57 15.16 29.81
N ALA A 18 -31.19 15.96 28.93
CA ALA A 18 -32.54 15.72 28.42
C ALA A 18 -32.64 14.72 27.24
N GLY A 19 -31.51 14.31 26.65
CA GLY A 19 -31.50 13.46 25.44
C GLY A 19 -31.61 11.95 25.68
N LEU A 20 -31.63 11.48 26.94
CA LEU A 20 -31.41 10.06 27.27
C LEU A 20 -32.68 9.23 27.52
N LEU A 21 -33.88 9.74 27.21
CA LEU A 21 -35.15 9.17 27.69
C LEU A 21 -36.23 8.90 26.63
N SER A 22 -35.88 8.80 25.34
CA SER A 22 -36.88 8.72 24.24
C SER A 22 -36.65 7.62 23.19
N LEU A 23 -36.04 6.49 23.55
CA LEU A 23 -35.80 5.36 22.63
C LEU A 23 -36.02 3.97 23.26
N LEU A 24 -36.94 3.89 24.22
CA LEU A 24 -37.26 2.67 24.97
C LEU A 24 -38.75 2.29 24.84
N ALA A 25 -39.26 2.28 23.60
CA ALA A 25 -40.61 1.78 23.28
C ALA A 25 -40.81 1.46 21.79
N LEU A 26 -40.36 0.29 21.31
CA LEU A 26 -41.13 -0.52 20.36
C LEU A 26 -40.58 -1.96 20.21
N CYS A 27 -41.11 -2.86 21.05
CA CYS A 27 -41.10 -4.30 20.78
C CYS A 27 -42.55 -4.79 20.86
N VAL A 28 -42.97 -5.60 19.87
CA VAL A 28 -43.77 -6.85 19.99
C VAL A 28 -44.62 -7.11 18.75
N ALA A 29 -44.28 -8.23 18.09
CA ALA A 29 -45.11 -9.14 17.28
C ALA A 29 -45.99 -8.62 16.12
N VAL A 30 -45.65 -9.10 14.91
CA VAL A 30 -46.62 -9.86 14.10
C VAL A 30 -45.99 -11.23 13.78
N ALA A 31 -46.80 -12.29 13.87
CA ALA A 31 -46.39 -13.67 13.61
C ALA A 31 -47.01 -14.20 12.31
N GLY A 32 -46.45 -15.28 11.75
CA GLY A 32 -47.25 -16.28 11.03
C GLY A 32 -46.87 -16.66 9.60
N ALA A 33 -46.11 -17.77 9.49
CA ALA A 33 -46.32 -18.82 8.48
C ALA A 33 -46.02 -18.46 6.99
N PRO A 34 -46.15 -19.43 6.04
CA PRO A 34 -45.24 -20.57 5.96
C PRO A 34 -44.68 -20.85 4.55
N SER A 35 -43.70 -21.75 4.49
CA SER A 35 -43.41 -22.71 3.40
C SER A 35 -43.80 -22.36 1.94
N SER A 36 -42.78 -22.15 1.09
CA SER A 36 -42.87 -22.49 -0.33
C SER A 36 -41.78 -23.49 -0.73
N ARG A 37 -42.19 -24.50 -1.49
CA ARG A 37 -41.47 -25.74 -1.76
C ARG A 37 -40.96 -25.73 -3.21
N ALA A 38 -39.80 -26.36 -3.40
CA ALA A 38 -39.13 -26.73 -4.66
C ALA A 38 -39.92 -26.62 -6.00
N GLN A 39 -39.21 -26.24 -7.08
CA GLN A 39 -39.14 -27.09 -8.29
C GLN A 39 -38.07 -26.65 -9.33
N SER A 40 -37.19 -27.59 -9.63
CA SER A 40 -36.48 -27.81 -10.90
C SER A 40 -36.53 -29.34 -11.14
N PRO A 41 -36.29 -29.90 -12.35
CA PRO A 41 -36.19 -29.31 -13.68
C PRO A 41 -37.33 -29.87 -14.59
N PRO A 42 -37.18 -29.90 -15.93
CA PRO A 42 -36.60 -31.11 -16.53
C PRO A 42 -35.59 -30.86 -17.66
N ALA A 43 -34.70 -31.84 -17.87
CA ALA A 43 -33.85 -31.91 -19.06
C ALA A 43 -34.64 -32.51 -20.24
N ALA A 44 -34.35 -32.04 -21.46
CA ALA A 44 -34.85 -32.62 -22.70
C ALA A 44 -33.66 -33.04 -23.59
N ASN A 45 -33.39 -34.35 -23.66
CA ASN A 45 -32.59 -34.93 -24.74
C ASN A 45 -33.44 -34.96 -26.01
N ALA A 46 -32.87 -34.51 -27.14
CA ALA A 46 -33.38 -34.81 -28.46
C ALA A 46 -32.23 -35.21 -29.39
N THR A 47 -32.43 -36.29 -30.13
CA THR A 47 -31.39 -37.03 -30.84
C THR A 47 -31.48 -36.78 -32.35
N GLN A 48 -30.33 -36.66 -33.01
CA GLN A 48 -30.06 -36.87 -34.46
C GLN A 48 -31.03 -36.28 -35.51
N SER A 49 -30.44 -35.54 -36.45
CA SER A 49 -30.73 -35.78 -37.88
C SER A 49 -29.48 -35.52 -38.70
N ALA A 50 -29.05 -36.52 -39.47
CA ALA A 50 -28.02 -36.36 -40.49
C ALA A 50 -28.70 -35.96 -41.80
N GLY A 51 -28.26 -34.86 -42.42
CA GLY A 51 -28.74 -34.40 -43.72
C GLY A 51 -27.58 -33.92 -44.57
N ALA A 52 -27.37 -34.55 -45.72
CA ALA A 52 -26.34 -34.17 -46.68
C ALA A 52 -26.94 -33.37 -47.85
N ALA A 53 -26.42 -32.16 -48.05
CA ALA A 53 -26.52 -31.36 -49.28
C ALA A 53 -25.29 -30.43 -49.26
N VAL A 54 -24.26 -30.63 -50.10
CA VAL A 54 -24.20 -30.30 -51.54
C VAL A 54 -24.39 -28.80 -51.79
N ALA A 55 -23.25 -28.15 -52.03
CA ALA A 55 -23.00 -26.94 -52.81
C ALA A 55 -24.01 -25.77 -52.72
N ASP A 56 -23.55 -24.67 -52.12
CA ASP A 56 -23.25 -23.48 -52.93
C ASP A 56 -22.14 -22.64 -52.27
N GLN A 57 -21.23 -22.07 -53.08
CA GLN A 57 -20.20 -21.13 -52.59
C GLN A 57 -20.66 -19.69 -52.88
N PRO A 58 -20.95 -18.87 -51.87
CA PRO A 58 -21.16 -17.44 -52.09
C PRO A 58 -19.85 -16.80 -52.54
N THR A 59 -19.89 -16.14 -53.69
CA THR A 59 -18.80 -15.36 -54.27
C THR A 59 -18.20 -14.42 -53.23
N ALA A 60 -16.88 -14.45 -53.05
CA ALA A 60 -16.19 -13.60 -52.08
C ALA A 60 -16.29 -12.12 -52.47
N THR A 61 -17.20 -11.38 -51.81
CA THR A 61 -17.18 -9.92 -51.80
C THR A 61 -15.86 -9.47 -51.15
N PRO A 62 -15.10 -8.53 -51.74
CA PRO A 62 -13.88 -8.03 -51.10
C PRO A 62 -14.25 -7.34 -49.78
N SER A 63 -13.81 -7.92 -48.66
CA SER A 63 -14.03 -7.35 -47.33
C SER A 63 -13.46 -5.94 -47.28
N ALA A 64 -14.32 -4.96 -47.01
CA ALA A 64 -13.87 -3.62 -46.64
C ALA A 64 -12.93 -3.73 -45.43
N PRO A 65 -11.88 -2.87 -45.33
CA PRO A 65 -10.96 -2.92 -44.21
C PRO A 65 -11.75 -2.77 -42.91
N GLU A 66 -11.73 -3.82 -42.09
CA GLU A 66 -12.42 -3.87 -40.82
C GLU A 66 -11.88 -2.74 -39.96
N ALA A 67 -12.73 -1.74 -39.70
CA ALA A 67 -12.32 -0.55 -38.97
C ALA A 67 -11.89 -0.97 -37.57
N THR A 68 -10.58 -0.90 -37.31
CA THR A 68 -9.93 -1.33 -36.05
C THR A 68 -10.71 -0.79 -34.86
N GLN A 69 -11.55 -1.62 -34.26
CA GLN A 69 -12.32 -1.22 -33.09
C GLN A 69 -11.33 -0.90 -31.98
N PRO A 70 -11.43 0.27 -31.32
CA PRO A 70 -10.48 0.64 -30.29
C PRO A 70 -10.54 -0.40 -29.17
N PRO A 71 -9.40 -0.88 -28.64
CA PRO A 71 -9.37 -1.98 -27.68
C PRO A 71 -10.26 -1.67 -26.48
N VAL A 72 -11.28 -2.51 -26.30
CA VAL A 72 -12.19 -2.47 -25.16
C VAL A 72 -11.47 -3.00 -23.92
N LEU A 73 -11.53 -2.23 -22.84
CA LEU A 73 -10.95 -2.65 -21.56
C LEU A 73 -11.62 -3.94 -21.10
N SER A 74 -10.84 -4.99 -20.85
CA SER A 74 -11.36 -6.35 -20.63
C SER A 74 -11.91 -6.59 -19.22
N GLY A 75 -12.20 -5.52 -18.47
CA GLY A 75 -12.69 -5.56 -17.10
C GLY A 75 -12.66 -4.17 -16.45
N ARG A 76 -13.19 -4.08 -15.22
CA ARG A 76 -13.03 -2.88 -14.38
C ARG A 76 -11.59 -2.84 -13.84
N PRO A 77 -10.82 -1.75 -14.05
CA PRO A 77 -9.48 -1.63 -13.48
C PRO A 77 -9.56 -1.42 -11.96
N MET A 78 -8.63 -2.01 -11.20
CA MET A 78 -8.45 -1.70 -9.78
C MET A 78 -7.70 -0.37 -9.56
N ALA A 79 -6.90 0.03 -10.55
CA ALA A 79 -5.97 1.13 -10.46
C ALA A 79 -5.64 1.66 -11.85
N ILE A 80 -5.47 2.97 -11.95
CA ILE A 80 -5.12 3.69 -13.17
C ILE A 80 -3.90 4.56 -12.85
N VAL A 81 -2.80 4.33 -13.56
CA VAL A 81 -1.50 4.95 -13.31
C VAL A 81 -1.06 5.72 -14.56
N PRO A 82 -0.71 7.02 -14.48
CA PRO A 82 -0.05 7.68 -15.60
C PRO A 82 1.36 7.10 -15.79
N ILE A 83 1.73 6.86 -17.05
CA ILE A 83 3.06 6.35 -17.45
C ILE A 83 3.76 7.26 -18.47
N ASP A 84 3.00 8.17 -19.09
CA ASP A 84 3.55 9.24 -19.91
C ASP A 84 4.02 10.40 -19.02
N LYS A 85 5.31 10.76 -19.12
CA LYS A 85 5.96 11.81 -18.33
C LYS A 85 5.37 13.22 -18.54
N SER A 86 4.59 13.44 -19.60
CA SER A 86 3.83 14.68 -19.79
C SER A 86 2.62 14.79 -18.85
N ILE A 87 2.17 13.69 -18.24
CA ILE A 87 1.08 13.67 -17.27
C ILE A 87 1.66 13.84 -15.84
N PRO A 88 1.20 14.83 -15.06
CA PRO A 88 1.62 14.98 -13.67
C PRO A 88 1.36 13.71 -12.85
N GLY A 89 2.32 13.35 -11.99
CA GLY A 89 2.24 12.13 -11.18
C GLY A 89 2.47 10.83 -11.96
N ALA A 90 3.13 10.87 -13.12
CA ALA A 90 3.52 9.66 -13.82
C ALA A 90 4.49 8.79 -13.00
N ALA A 91 4.26 7.48 -13.04
CA ALA A 91 5.19 6.49 -12.50
C ALA A 91 6.44 6.38 -13.41
N LEU A 92 7.55 5.95 -12.82
CA LEU A 92 8.77 5.63 -13.56
C LEU A 92 8.61 4.31 -14.34
N ASP A 93 7.98 3.33 -13.69
CA ASP A 93 7.67 2.02 -14.27
C ASP A 93 6.35 1.47 -13.68
N VAL A 94 5.64 0.67 -14.48
CA VAL A 94 4.41 -0.03 -14.09
C VAL A 94 4.38 -1.41 -14.75
N ALA A 95 4.28 -2.46 -13.93
CA ALA A 95 4.30 -3.86 -14.37
C ALA A 95 3.08 -4.63 -13.86
N GLY A 96 2.81 -5.81 -14.46
CA GLY A 96 1.77 -6.75 -14.02
C GLY A 96 0.60 -6.88 -15.00
N SER A 97 -0.60 -7.18 -14.48
CA SER A 97 -1.81 -7.39 -15.28
C SER A 97 -2.41 -6.06 -15.74
N LEU A 98 -1.84 -5.50 -16.82
CA LEU A 98 -2.16 -4.15 -17.27
C LEU A 98 -2.59 -4.05 -18.72
N GLN A 99 -3.33 -2.99 -19.03
CA GLN A 99 -3.58 -2.53 -20.40
C GLN A 99 -3.11 -1.08 -20.50
N ALA A 100 -2.27 -0.75 -21.48
CA ALA A 100 -1.77 0.60 -21.69
C ALA A 100 -2.61 1.33 -22.76
N ARG A 101 -3.15 2.50 -22.42
CA ARG A 101 -3.92 3.35 -23.35
C ARG A 101 -3.81 4.83 -22.97
N ASN A 102 -3.66 5.71 -23.95
CA ASN A 102 -3.63 7.17 -23.76
C ASN A 102 -2.65 7.64 -22.66
N GLY A 103 -1.42 7.13 -22.65
CA GLY A 103 -0.40 7.49 -21.65
C GLY A 103 -0.66 6.98 -20.23
N ARG A 104 -1.60 6.04 -20.05
CA ARG A 104 -1.99 5.46 -18.76
C ARG A 104 -1.98 3.93 -18.79
N ALA A 105 -1.53 3.31 -17.71
CA ALA A 105 -1.68 1.89 -17.43
C ALA A 105 -2.94 1.64 -16.59
N TYR A 106 -3.75 0.69 -17.03
CA TYR A 106 -4.98 0.24 -16.36
C TYR A 106 -4.72 -1.15 -15.78
N LEU A 107 -4.50 -1.24 -14.45
CA LEU A 107 -4.22 -2.49 -13.74
C LEU A 107 -5.54 -3.23 -13.44
N THR A 108 -5.61 -4.54 -13.68
CA THR A 108 -6.86 -5.32 -13.54
C THR A 108 -6.91 -6.21 -12.30
N SER A 109 -5.97 -7.16 -12.12
CA SER A 109 -5.96 -8.11 -10.99
C SER A 109 -4.74 -8.03 -10.06
N SER A 110 -3.65 -7.46 -10.55
CA SER A 110 -2.44 -7.12 -9.80
C SER A 110 -1.50 -6.21 -10.62
N GLY A 111 -0.63 -5.48 -9.95
CA GLY A 111 0.46 -4.73 -10.58
C GLY A 111 1.53 -4.25 -9.60
N THR A 112 2.64 -3.76 -10.14
CA THR A 112 3.69 -3.06 -9.39
C THR A 112 3.81 -1.65 -9.93
N VAL A 113 3.93 -0.66 -9.06
CA VAL A 113 4.08 0.76 -9.41
C VAL A 113 5.35 1.29 -8.75
N THR A 114 6.27 1.76 -9.58
CA THR A 114 7.57 2.30 -9.16
C THR A 114 7.58 3.80 -9.38
N ALA A 115 7.77 4.57 -8.31
CA ALA A 115 7.98 6.01 -8.41
C ALA A 115 9.47 6.32 -8.65
N GLY A 116 9.73 7.32 -9.49
CA GLY A 116 11.09 7.82 -9.74
C GLY A 116 11.44 8.95 -8.77
N ASP A 117 12.05 10.02 -9.29
CA ASP A 117 12.45 11.20 -8.51
C ASP A 117 11.27 12.04 -8.01
N ALA A 118 10.06 11.76 -8.50
CA ALA A 118 8.81 12.42 -8.14
C ALA A 118 7.77 11.41 -7.63
N THR A 119 6.80 11.91 -6.84
CA THR A 119 5.67 11.10 -6.36
C THR A 119 4.77 10.69 -7.52
N ALA A 120 4.57 9.39 -7.71
CA ALA A 120 3.61 8.85 -8.66
C ALA A 120 2.19 8.87 -8.06
N GLN A 121 1.18 9.17 -8.88
CA GLN A 121 -0.22 9.19 -8.47
C GLN A 121 -0.99 8.04 -9.13
N VAL A 122 -1.54 7.17 -8.29
CA VAL A 122 -2.41 6.07 -8.68
C VAL A 122 -3.85 6.45 -8.37
N THR A 123 -4.70 6.51 -9.39
CA THR A 123 -6.16 6.60 -9.17
C THR A 123 -6.68 5.20 -8.87
N LEU A 124 -7.40 5.05 -7.75
CA LEU A 124 -8.02 3.80 -7.34
C LEU A 124 -9.55 3.95 -7.51
N PRO A 125 -10.16 3.42 -8.59
CA PRO A 125 -11.61 3.49 -8.79
C PRO A 125 -12.36 3.00 -7.54
N TYR A 126 -13.45 3.71 -7.21
CA TYR A 126 -14.29 3.47 -6.01
C TYR A 126 -13.61 3.72 -4.66
N ARG A 127 -12.28 3.94 -4.59
CA ARG A 127 -11.55 4.14 -3.33
C ARG A 127 -11.00 5.56 -3.17
N GLY A 128 -10.41 6.14 -4.22
CA GLY A 128 -9.80 7.48 -4.15
C GLY A 128 -8.44 7.53 -4.86
N THR A 129 -7.41 7.98 -4.15
CA THR A 129 -6.04 8.05 -4.70
C THR A 129 -5.00 7.45 -3.76
N LEU A 130 -3.98 6.82 -4.36
CA LEU A 130 -2.76 6.38 -3.70
C LEU A 130 -1.59 7.15 -4.31
N ARG A 131 -0.81 7.82 -3.47
CA ARG A 131 0.44 8.49 -3.84
C ARG A 131 1.59 7.59 -3.44
N VAL A 132 2.41 7.20 -4.40
CA VAL A 132 3.63 6.42 -4.19
C VAL A 132 4.78 7.42 -4.19
N CYS A 133 5.43 7.60 -3.04
CA CYS A 133 6.39 8.68 -2.86
C CYS A 133 7.68 8.43 -3.68
N ALA A 134 8.49 9.47 -3.90
CA ALA A 134 9.73 9.34 -4.68
C ALA A 134 10.61 8.19 -4.16
N SER A 135 11.27 7.48 -5.07
CA SER A 135 12.09 6.26 -4.81
C SER A 135 11.36 5.11 -4.11
N SER A 136 10.02 5.13 -4.03
CA SER A 136 9.20 4.08 -3.41
C SER A 136 8.61 3.16 -4.47
N THR A 137 8.41 1.88 -4.11
CA THR A 137 7.76 0.87 -4.97
C THR A 137 6.65 0.20 -4.20
N VAL A 138 5.47 0.07 -4.81
CA VAL A 138 4.33 -0.66 -4.24
C VAL A 138 3.88 -1.79 -5.15
N LYS A 139 3.43 -2.88 -4.55
CA LYS A 139 2.69 -3.94 -5.22
C LYS A 139 1.21 -3.79 -4.86
N LEU A 140 0.34 -3.93 -5.85
CA LEU A 140 -1.12 -3.82 -5.72
C LEU A 140 -1.74 -5.14 -6.15
N ALA A 141 -2.73 -5.63 -5.41
CA ALA A 141 -3.55 -6.78 -5.79
C ALA A 141 -5.00 -6.57 -5.35
N ALA A 142 -5.94 -7.10 -6.14
CA ALA A 142 -7.34 -7.16 -5.78
C ALA A 142 -7.63 -8.46 -5.04
N ASP A 143 -8.38 -8.37 -3.94
CA ASP A 143 -8.91 -9.52 -3.23
C ASP A 143 -10.00 -10.20 -4.06
N SER A 144 -9.66 -11.35 -4.65
CA SER A 144 -10.54 -12.17 -5.49
C SER A 144 -11.52 -13.05 -4.71
N SER A 145 -11.59 -12.92 -3.38
CA SER A 145 -12.60 -13.61 -2.57
C SER A 145 -14.01 -13.04 -2.73
N MET A 146 -14.13 -11.80 -3.23
CA MET A 146 -15.41 -11.12 -3.45
C MET A 146 -16.03 -11.45 -4.83
N PRO A 147 -17.37 -11.57 -4.93
CA PRO A 147 -18.07 -11.69 -6.21
C PRO A 147 -17.74 -10.58 -7.21
N THR A 148 -17.75 -10.91 -8.51
CA THR A 148 -17.30 -10.02 -9.60
C THR A 148 -18.16 -8.77 -9.84
N ASP A 149 -19.35 -8.71 -9.24
CA ASP A 149 -20.23 -7.54 -9.25
C ASP A 149 -19.90 -6.52 -8.13
N GLN A 150 -19.18 -6.95 -7.09
CA GLN A 150 -18.74 -6.13 -5.97
C GLN A 150 -17.34 -5.52 -6.19
N VAL A 151 -16.98 -4.52 -5.39
CA VAL A 151 -15.63 -3.93 -5.40
C VAL A 151 -14.71 -4.86 -4.61
N PRO A 152 -13.62 -5.42 -5.19
CA PRO A 152 -12.69 -6.25 -4.44
C PRO A 152 -11.88 -5.40 -3.46
N GLY A 153 -11.44 -6.01 -2.35
CA GLY A 153 -10.52 -5.38 -1.40
C GLY A 153 -9.17 -5.04 -2.04
N LEU A 154 -8.54 -3.95 -1.63
CA LEU A 154 -7.19 -3.62 -2.10
C LEU A 154 -6.16 -4.15 -1.11
N LEU A 155 -5.26 -4.99 -1.61
CA LEU A 155 -4.03 -5.36 -0.95
C LEU A 155 -2.91 -4.49 -1.54
N ILE A 156 -2.22 -3.76 -0.68
CA ILE A 156 -1.03 -2.97 -0.99
C ILE A 156 0.13 -3.62 -0.27
N ALA A 157 1.28 -3.80 -0.91
CA ALA A 157 2.53 -4.13 -0.23
C ALA A 157 3.56 -3.04 -0.52
N LEU A 158 4.19 -2.54 0.54
CA LEU A 158 5.26 -1.55 0.51
C LEU A 158 6.49 -2.19 1.16
N ASP A 159 7.54 -2.45 0.37
CA ASP A 159 8.77 -3.05 0.91
C ASP A 159 9.73 -1.99 1.47
N GLN A 160 9.73 -0.78 0.89
CA GLN A 160 10.57 0.35 1.28
C GLN A 160 9.95 1.69 0.85
N GLY A 161 10.31 2.78 1.53
CA GLY A 161 9.88 4.14 1.18
C GLY A 161 8.55 4.53 1.82
N ALA A 162 7.72 5.31 1.13
CA ALA A 162 6.49 5.87 1.71
C ALA A 162 5.30 5.89 0.73
N VAL A 163 4.11 5.96 1.30
CA VAL A 163 2.82 6.10 0.60
C VAL A 163 1.89 7.07 1.33
N GLU A 164 1.03 7.74 0.57
CA GLU A 164 -0.15 8.42 1.11
C GLU A 164 -1.40 7.87 0.44
N MET A 165 -2.38 7.43 1.22
CA MET A 165 -3.67 6.93 0.78
C MET A 165 -4.72 7.97 1.14
N SER A 166 -5.42 8.51 0.15
CA SER A 166 -6.55 9.40 0.35
C SER A 166 -7.79 8.72 -0.17
N PHE A 167 -8.59 8.19 0.75
CA PHE A 167 -9.77 7.39 0.47
C PHE A 167 -11.06 8.19 0.69
N ALA A 168 -11.98 8.11 -0.26
CA ALA A 168 -13.30 8.73 -0.18
C ALA A 168 -14.28 7.86 0.62
N GLU A 169 -15.23 8.51 1.28
CA GLU A 169 -16.37 7.86 1.93
C GLU A 169 -17.18 7.04 0.90
N SER A 170 -17.50 5.79 1.22
CA SER A 170 -18.33 4.94 0.35
C SER A 170 -18.88 3.69 1.06
N GLU A 171 -20.08 3.26 0.67
CA GLU A 171 -20.70 2.00 1.11
C GLU A 171 -19.81 0.77 0.80
N ALA A 172 -19.00 0.85 -0.26
CA ALA A 172 -18.04 -0.20 -0.62
C ALA A 172 -16.99 -0.42 0.48
N ARG A 173 -16.55 0.64 1.18
CA ARG A 173 -15.57 0.55 2.27
C ARG A 173 -16.16 0.06 3.59
N GLU A 174 -17.48 0.16 3.78
CA GLU A 174 -18.16 -0.36 4.97
C GLU A 174 -17.96 -1.89 5.10
N ARG A 175 -17.98 -2.59 3.96
CA ARG A 175 -17.90 -4.07 3.91
C ARG A 175 -16.52 -4.61 3.62
N ILE A 176 -15.62 -3.77 3.11
CA ILE A 176 -14.33 -4.17 2.55
C ILE A 176 -13.23 -3.25 3.08
N ALA A 177 -12.41 -3.78 3.98
CA ALA A 177 -11.21 -3.10 4.46
C ALA A 177 -10.04 -3.28 3.49
N ASP A 178 -9.28 -2.21 3.28
CA ASP A 178 -8.02 -2.25 2.54
C ASP A 178 -6.88 -2.65 3.49
N THR A 179 -5.89 -3.39 2.99
CA THR A 179 -4.73 -3.83 3.79
C THR A 179 -3.45 -3.34 3.15
N LEU A 180 -2.64 -2.59 3.89
CA LEU A 180 -1.24 -2.32 3.58
C LEU A 180 -0.35 -3.30 4.35
N LEU A 181 0.50 -4.02 3.63
CA LEU A 181 1.52 -4.91 4.15
C LEU A 181 2.88 -4.21 4.09
N THR A 182 3.61 -4.24 5.19
CA THR A 182 5.02 -3.85 5.29
C THR A 182 5.83 -5.07 5.72
N PRO A 183 7.18 -5.03 5.75
CA PRO A 183 7.98 -6.18 6.20
C PRO A 183 7.70 -6.63 7.65
N TYR A 184 7.15 -5.75 8.49
CA TYR A 184 6.89 -5.99 9.92
C TYR A 184 5.42 -5.93 10.31
N PHE A 185 4.59 -5.21 9.55
CA PHE A 185 3.21 -4.90 9.96
C PHE A 185 2.17 -5.20 8.87
N ARG A 186 1.00 -5.65 9.33
CA ARG A 186 -0.25 -5.62 8.58
C ARG A 186 -1.09 -4.45 9.08
N ILE A 187 -1.28 -3.45 8.23
CA ILE A 187 -2.04 -2.23 8.50
C ILE A 187 -3.41 -2.35 7.81
N LEU A 188 -4.47 -2.43 8.61
CA LEU A 188 -5.86 -2.51 8.15
C LEU A 188 -6.49 -1.11 8.17
N ILE A 189 -7.03 -0.69 7.02
CA ILE A 189 -7.74 0.58 6.84
C ILE A 189 -9.18 0.24 6.42
N GLY A 190 -10.11 0.31 7.36
CA GLY A 190 -11.52 -0.02 7.14
C GLY A 190 -12.46 1.03 7.71
N GLY A 191 -13.75 0.85 7.46
CA GLY A 191 -14.80 1.79 7.89
C GLY A 191 -15.36 2.61 6.72
N PRO A 192 -16.63 3.07 6.82
CA PRO A 192 -17.31 3.74 5.73
C PRO A 192 -16.74 5.12 5.41
N SER A 193 -16.20 5.83 6.42
CA SER A 193 -15.72 7.21 6.31
C SER A 193 -14.50 7.37 5.41
N ALA A 194 -14.30 8.61 4.96
CA ALA A 194 -13.07 9.02 4.30
C ALA A 194 -11.86 8.82 5.24
N ALA A 195 -10.70 8.52 4.66
CA ALA A 195 -9.48 8.24 5.42
C ALA A 195 -8.24 8.73 4.66
N ASP A 196 -7.48 9.62 5.28
CA ASP A 196 -6.19 10.11 4.79
C ASP A 196 -5.06 9.49 5.62
N VAL A 197 -4.56 8.34 5.17
CA VAL A 197 -3.55 7.53 5.89
C VAL A 197 -2.20 7.63 5.21
N LYS A 198 -1.16 7.99 5.95
CA LYS A 198 0.21 8.11 5.43
C LYS A 198 1.13 7.14 6.15
N VAL A 199 1.95 6.41 5.38
CA VAL A 199 2.85 5.41 5.94
C VAL A 199 4.24 5.55 5.33
N ARG A 200 5.27 5.60 6.17
CA ARG A 200 6.69 5.64 5.79
C ARG A 200 7.43 4.53 6.53
N LEU A 201 8.22 3.78 5.77
CA LEU A 201 9.21 2.85 6.29
C LEU A 201 10.55 3.59 6.40
N GLY A 202 11.11 3.58 7.61
CA GLY A 202 12.50 3.95 7.87
C GLY A 202 13.41 2.73 7.80
N ASP A 203 14.65 2.92 8.24
CA ASP A 203 15.60 1.83 8.42
C ASP A 203 15.22 0.95 9.63
N HIS A 204 15.87 -0.20 9.78
CA HIS A 204 15.73 -1.10 10.96
C HIS A 204 14.33 -1.64 11.30
N GLY A 205 13.30 -1.32 10.49
CA GLY A 205 11.90 -1.71 10.72
C GLY A 205 11.02 -0.57 11.22
N ASP A 206 11.58 0.63 11.37
CA ASP A 206 10.85 1.82 11.77
C ASP A 206 9.67 2.08 10.83
N THR A 207 8.45 2.20 11.37
CA THR A 207 7.24 2.41 10.59
C THR A 207 6.43 3.56 11.17
N CYS A 208 6.41 4.67 10.43
CA CYS A 208 5.63 5.86 10.75
C CYS A 208 4.22 5.68 10.17
N VAL A 209 3.17 5.85 10.99
CA VAL A 209 1.76 5.86 10.56
C VAL A 209 1.09 7.15 11.03
N ASP A 210 0.57 7.93 10.08
CA ASP A 210 -0.22 9.15 10.30
C ASP A 210 -1.66 8.88 9.84
N ASN A 211 -2.62 8.95 10.76
CA ASN A 211 -4.05 8.80 10.48
C ASN A 211 -4.73 10.17 10.54
N ALA A 212 -4.70 10.91 9.44
CA ALA A 212 -5.11 12.31 9.44
C ALA A 212 -6.65 12.49 9.40
N GLY A 213 -7.13 13.52 10.10
CA GLY A 213 -8.54 13.91 10.16
C GLY A 213 -9.22 13.50 11.47
N ALA A 214 -10.09 14.37 11.99
CA ALA A 214 -10.79 14.15 13.26
C ALA A 214 -11.88 13.05 13.17
N ASP A 215 -12.51 12.93 12.00
CA ASP A 215 -13.58 11.95 11.71
C ASP A 215 -13.07 10.71 10.93
N ALA A 216 -11.75 10.55 10.85
CA ALA A 216 -11.12 9.38 10.22
C ALA A 216 -11.51 8.09 10.96
N PRO A 217 -11.50 6.92 10.30
CA PRO A 217 -11.66 5.65 10.98
C PRO A 217 -10.39 5.29 11.78
N TYR A 218 -10.50 4.34 12.71
CA TYR A 218 -9.33 3.77 13.36
C TYR A 218 -8.52 2.93 12.38
N VAL A 219 -7.20 3.18 12.30
CA VAL A 219 -6.27 2.31 11.56
C VAL A 219 -5.74 1.25 12.53
N VAL A 220 -5.85 -0.03 12.15
CA VAL A 220 -5.41 -1.14 13.00
C VAL A 220 -4.09 -1.68 12.48
N VAL A 221 -3.04 -1.57 13.27
CA VAL A 221 -1.70 -2.09 12.96
C VAL A 221 -1.51 -3.39 13.74
N THR A 222 -1.21 -4.48 13.05
CA THR A 222 -0.95 -5.79 13.63
C THR A 222 0.47 -6.22 13.27
N SER A 223 1.22 -6.78 14.21
CA SER A 223 2.54 -7.36 13.92
C SER A 223 2.42 -8.59 13.00
N VAL A 224 3.43 -8.80 12.15
CA VAL A 224 3.55 -10.02 11.34
C VAL A 224 4.28 -11.12 12.12
N PHE A 225 5.10 -10.76 13.11
CA PHE A 225 5.97 -11.67 13.86
C PHE A 225 5.45 -12.03 15.25
N ASP A 226 4.57 -11.20 15.82
CA ASP A 226 3.92 -11.41 17.11
C ASP A 226 2.40 -11.17 17.01
N SER A 227 1.68 -11.34 18.12
CA SER A 227 0.21 -11.19 18.18
C SER A 227 -0.25 -9.80 18.66
N GLY A 228 0.63 -8.80 18.64
CA GLY A 228 0.36 -7.43 19.03
C GLY A 228 -0.60 -6.73 18.07
N VAL A 229 -1.42 -5.84 18.62
CA VAL A 229 -2.37 -5.00 17.87
C VAL A 229 -2.35 -3.61 18.46
N TYR A 230 -2.10 -2.60 17.63
CA TYR A 230 -2.19 -1.19 17.95
C TYR A 230 -3.33 -0.54 17.15
N ARG A 231 -4.00 0.47 17.73
CA ARG A 231 -5.08 1.22 17.07
C ARG A 231 -4.72 2.70 16.99
N VAL A 232 -4.27 3.14 15.82
CA VAL A 232 -3.97 4.56 15.57
C VAL A 232 -5.29 5.33 15.53
N GLN A 233 -5.43 6.28 16.45
CA GLN A 233 -6.62 7.12 16.61
C GLN A 233 -6.77 8.14 15.47
N PRO A 234 -7.95 8.73 15.25
CA PRO A 234 -8.13 9.82 14.30
C PRO A 234 -7.30 11.05 14.73
N GLY A 235 -6.55 11.63 13.80
CA GLY A 235 -5.61 12.72 14.05
C GLY A 235 -4.30 12.30 14.75
N GLN A 236 -4.08 11.02 15.03
CA GLN A 236 -2.86 10.54 15.66
C GLN A 236 -1.78 10.20 14.64
N ARG A 237 -0.54 10.57 14.96
CA ARG A 237 0.67 10.08 14.30
C ARG A 237 1.52 9.31 15.31
N VAL A 238 2.00 8.14 14.89
CA VAL A 238 2.89 7.27 15.67
C VAL A 238 4.06 6.80 14.82
N MET A 239 5.22 6.62 15.44
CA MET A 239 6.32 5.80 14.90
C MET A 239 6.39 4.51 15.72
N PHE A 240 6.44 3.37 15.03
CA PHE A 240 6.81 2.08 15.61
C PHE A 240 8.29 1.86 15.35
N GLU A 241 9.13 1.83 16.38
CA GLU A 241 10.57 1.61 16.23
C GLU A 241 10.87 0.11 16.09
N ASN A 242 11.94 -0.23 15.36
CA ASN A 242 12.48 -1.60 15.24
C ASN A 242 11.48 -2.69 14.79
N GLY A 243 10.38 -2.31 14.14
CA GLY A 243 9.29 -3.23 13.77
C GLY A 243 8.47 -3.76 14.95
N SER A 244 8.46 -3.06 16.09
CA SER A 244 7.80 -3.46 17.33
C SER A 244 6.55 -2.63 17.64
N LEU A 245 5.44 -3.28 18.04
CA LEU A 245 4.25 -2.59 18.58
C LEU A 245 4.36 -2.22 20.07
N HIS A 246 5.50 -2.51 20.69
CA HIS A 246 5.80 -2.13 22.07
C HIS A 246 6.68 -0.87 22.18
N GLU A 247 7.36 -0.51 21.10
CA GLU A 247 8.24 0.66 20.99
C GLU A 247 7.52 1.71 20.14
N VAL A 248 6.56 2.40 20.77
CA VAL A 248 5.70 3.39 20.12
C VAL A 248 6.10 4.79 20.55
N VAL A 249 6.53 5.61 19.59
CA VAL A 249 6.72 7.05 19.77
C VAL A 249 5.48 7.76 19.25
N ASP A 250 4.64 8.23 20.18
CA ASP A 250 3.53 9.12 19.90
C ASP A 250 4.02 10.52 19.51
N GLU A 251 3.24 11.25 18.70
CA GLU A 251 3.55 12.63 18.26
C GLU A 251 4.83 12.77 17.41
N GLU A 252 5.11 11.77 16.56
CA GLU A 252 6.28 11.78 15.68
C GLU A 252 6.45 13.10 14.90
N LYS A 253 7.62 13.71 15.04
CA LYS A 253 7.88 15.08 14.57
C LYS A 253 7.99 15.16 13.05
N GLU A 254 8.55 14.12 12.42
CA GLU A 254 8.60 14.01 10.97
C GLU A 254 7.27 13.53 10.37
N PRO A 255 6.88 13.99 9.17
CA PRO A 255 5.72 13.46 8.50
C PRO A 255 5.94 12.01 8.04
N CYS A 256 4.93 11.15 8.22
CA CYS A 256 4.94 9.78 7.68
C CYS A 256 4.62 9.70 6.18
N GLY A 257 4.37 10.82 5.52
CA GLY A 257 3.92 10.86 4.14
C GLY A 257 5.03 11.03 3.12
N CYS A 258 4.63 11.39 1.90
CA CYS A 258 5.60 11.84 0.91
C CYS A 258 6.27 13.11 1.42
N PRO A 259 7.61 13.23 1.31
CA PRO A 259 8.28 14.46 1.64
C PRO A 259 7.68 15.58 0.79
N SER A 260 7.31 16.70 1.42
CA SER A 260 6.90 17.89 0.69
C SER A 260 7.95 18.20 -0.38
N PRO A 261 7.54 18.50 -1.64
CA PRO A 261 8.48 18.91 -2.66
C PRO A 261 9.35 20.02 -2.08
N LYS A 262 10.67 19.84 -2.09
CA LYS A 262 11.59 20.90 -1.68
C LYS A 262 11.25 22.10 -2.56
N ALA A 263 10.68 23.15 -1.96
CA ALA A 263 10.39 24.39 -2.67
C ALA A 263 11.68 24.76 -3.40
N ALA A 264 11.58 24.97 -4.73
CA ALA A 264 12.74 25.11 -5.60
C ALA A 264 13.74 26.05 -4.91
N ALA A 265 14.88 25.49 -4.50
CA ALA A 265 15.79 26.19 -3.60
C ALA A 265 16.14 27.49 -4.30
N ASN A 266 15.70 28.63 -3.72
CA ASN A 266 15.80 29.94 -4.36
C ASN A 266 17.21 30.07 -4.87
N GLU A 267 17.36 30.08 -6.19
CA GLU A 267 18.63 29.97 -6.88
C GLU A 267 19.47 31.15 -6.39
N PHE A 268 20.36 30.86 -5.44
CA PHE A 268 20.99 31.89 -4.63
C PHE A 268 21.72 32.78 -5.62
N PRO A 269 21.29 34.04 -5.81
CA PRO A 269 21.72 34.81 -6.97
C PRO A 269 23.23 34.90 -6.86
N LEU A 270 23.92 34.22 -7.79
CA LEU A 270 25.37 34.21 -7.85
C LEU A 270 25.77 35.66 -7.92
N ALA A 271 26.29 36.18 -6.81
CA ALA A 271 26.55 37.60 -6.68
C ALA A 271 27.46 37.98 -7.85
N GLN A 272 26.98 38.91 -8.68
CA GLN A 272 27.78 39.49 -9.76
C GLN A 272 28.90 40.31 -9.13
N SER A 273 29.94 39.61 -8.67
CA SER A 273 31.20 40.17 -8.21
C SER A 273 32.07 40.57 -9.41
N GLU A 274 31.45 41.22 -10.39
CA GLU A 274 32.13 42.00 -11.42
C GLU A 274 32.24 43.43 -10.91
N GLY A 275 33.45 43.94 -10.65
CA GLY A 275 33.60 45.38 -10.45
C GLY A 275 34.73 45.94 -9.57
N LEU A 276 35.63 45.15 -8.97
CA LEU A 276 36.74 45.70 -8.16
C LEU A 276 38.11 45.06 -8.43
N THR A 277 38.65 45.27 -9.64
CA THR A 277 40.08 45.43 -10.01
C THR A 277 40.10 45.68 -11.54
N SER A 278 40.92 46.53 -12.16
CA SER A 278 42.19 47.14 -11.75
C SER A 278 42.34 48.56 -12.29
N ALA A 279 42.82 49.49 -11.46
CA ALA A 279 43.31 50.80 -11.92
C ALA A 279 44.43 51.33 -11.00
N SER A 280 45.64 50.77 -11.14
CA SER A 280 46.89 51.48 -10.84
C SER A 280 48.08 50.71 -11.42
N ASN A 281 48.92 51.39 -12.19
CA ASN A 281 50.18 50.89 -12.72
C ASN A 281 51.32 51.77 -12.19
N PRO A 282 52.24 51.25 -11.36
CA PRO A 282 53.48 51.95 -11.00
C PRO A 282 54.75 51.31 -11.62
N PRO A 283 55.79 52.10 -11.90
CA PRO A 283 57.01 51.67 -12.60
C PRO A 283 57.98 50.84 -11.72
N PRO A 284 58.99 50.17 -12.32
CA PRO A 284 59.74 49.11 -11.64
C PRO A 284 60.90 49.58 -10.74
N ALA A 285 61.10 48.77 -9.69
CA ALA A 285 62.36 48.44 -9.02
C ALA A 285 63.08 49.49 -8.14
N SER A 286 63.04 49.24 -6.82
CA SER A 286 64.23 49.22 -5.95
C SER A 286 63.98 48.30 -4.74
N ALA A 287 65.01 47.58 -4.30
CA ALA A 287 64.88 46.47 -3.34
C ALA A 287 65.18 46.89 -1.89
N VAL A 288 64.35 46.46 -0.92
CA VAL A 288 64.63 46.46 0.52
C VAL A 288 64.06 45.18 1.18
N LYS A 289 64.66 44.74 2.29
CA LYS A 289 64.43 43.47 3.00
C LYS A 289 63.19 43.49 3.92
N GLN A 290 62.41 42.40 3.90
CA GLN A 290 61.89 41.53 5.00
C GLN A 290 61.85 42.10 6.45
N PRO A 291 60.85 41.82 7.35
CA PRO A 291 60.05 40.57 7.47
C PRO A 291 58.51 40.67 7.78
N ALA A 292 57.90 39.46 7.81
CA ALA A 292 56.74 39.01 8.60
C ALA A 292 55.30 39.15 8.03
N GLY A 293 54.59 38.00 7.93
CA GLY A 293 53.13 37.95 7.90
C GLY A 293 52.48 36.92 6.95
N ASN A 294 52.16 35.73 7.48
CA ASN A 294 51.07 34.83 7.04
C ASN A 294 51.02 34.34 5.57
N ASP A 295 51.65 33.20 5.30
CA ASP A 295 51.36 32.39 4.11
C ASP A 295 50.00 31.70 4.20
N GLN A 296 49.08 31.99 3.28
CA GLN A 296 47.91 31.14 3.04
C GLN A 296 48.26 29.98 2.10
N VAL A 297 48.03 28.76 2.57
CA VAL A 297 48.28 27.54 1.81
C VAL A 297 47.16 27.34 0.78
N ALA A 298 47.46 27.56 -0.50
CA ALA A 298 46.62 27.11 -1.61
C ALA A 298 46.82 25.60 -1.83
N THR A 299 45.97 24.76 -1.24
CA THR A 299 45.96 23.31 -1.51
C THR A 299 45.21 23.01 -2.81
N THR A 300 45.97 22.87 -3.90
CA THR A 300 45.46 22.32 -5.16
C THR A 300 45.10 20.84 -4.97
N LEU A 301 43.80 20.50 -4.99
CA LEU A 301 43.35 19.12 -4.88
C LEU A 301 43.60 18.36 -6.19
N VAL A 302 44.75 17.69 -6.28
CA VAL A 302 45.07 16.78 -7.39
C VAL A 302 44.65 15.36 -7.03
N TYR A 303 43.60 14.85 -7.68
CA TYR A 303 43.15 13.47 -7.52
C TYR A 303 44.04 12.53 -8.34
N ASN A 304 44.83 11.70 -7.66
CA ASN A 304 45.74 10.73 -8.30
C ASN A 304 45.15 9.32 -8.20
N SER A 305 44.57 8.83 -9.30
CA SER A 305 43.82 7.57 -9.37
C SER A 305 44.67 6.30 -9.54
N GLY A 306 45.99 6.37 -9.36
CA GLY A 306 46.93 5.33 -9.78
C GLY A 306 47.31 4.24 -8.77
N ALA A 307 46.85 4.26 -7.51
CA ALA A 307 47.56 3.56 -6.43
C ALA A 307 46.75 2.80 -5.36
N HIS A 308 45.53 2.31 -5.63
CA HIS A 308 44.83 1.37 -4.73
C HIS A 308 44.11 0.24 -5.48
N ALA A 309 44.87 -0.81 -5.85
CA ALA A 309 44.29 -2.12 -6.13
C ALA A 309 44.11 -2.88 -4.80
N PRO A 310 42.91 -3.41 -4.47
CA PRO A 310 42.73 -4.21 -3.27
C PRO A 310 43.48 -5.54 -3.39
N PRO A 311 44.06 -6.09 -2.30
CA PRO A 311 44.69 -7.40 -2.33
C PRO A 311 43.66 -8.48 -2.65
N THR A 312 43.99 -9.35 -3.60
CA THR A 312 43.17 -10.52 -3.96
C THR A 312 43.02 -11.45 -2.77
N VAL A 313 41.82 -11.52 -2.18
CA VAL A 313 41.50 -12.49 -1.14
C VAL A 313 41.20 -13.83 -1.81
N THR A 314 42.11 -14.79 -1.65
CA THR A 314 41.88 -16.18 -2.06
C THR A 314 40.77 -16.79 -1.22
N ILE A 315 39.61 -17.04 -1.82
CA ILE A 315 38.52 -17.79 -1.19
C ILE A 315 38.94 -19.27 -1.12
N PRO A 316 38.99 -19.92 0.06
CA PRO A 316 39.25 -21.34 0.15
C PRO A 316 38.11 -22.13 -0.52
N GLN A 317 38.49 -23.01 -1.44
CA GLN A 317 37.60 -23.92 -2.14
C GLN A 317 36.90 -24.85 -1.12
N PRO A 318 35.56 -24.99 -1.15
CA PRO A 318 34.87 -25.89 -0.25
C PRO A 318 35.27 -27.35 -0.56
N GLU A 319 35.73 -28.05 0.48
CA GLU A 319 36.06 -29.47 0.38
C GLU A 319 34.81 -30.29 0.05
N SER A 320 34.97 -31.30 -0.81
CA SER A 320 33.89 -32.20 -1.19
C SER A 320 33.50 -33.06 0.01
N SER A 321 32.42 -32.67 0.70
CA SER A 321 31.94 -33.41 1.86
C SER A 321 31.43 -34.79 1.44
N ALA A 322 32.00 -35.82 2.06
CA ALA A 322 31.76 -37.21 1.70
C ALA A 322 30.32 -37.66 1.99
N ALA A 323 29.89 -38.73 1.31
CA ALA A 323 28.55 -39.30 1.45
C ALA A 323 28.24 -39.70 2.90
N VAL A 324 27.13 -39.18 3.44
CA VAL A 324 26.60 -39.58 4.75
C VAL A 324 26.01 -40.99 4.64
N PRO A 325 26.43 -41.96 5.48
CA PRO A 325 25.83 -43.30 5.49
C PRO A 325 24.40 -43.26 6.05
N ALA A 326 23.51 -44.07 5.47
CA ALA A 326 22.11 -44.13 5.85
C ALA A 326 21.92 -44.57 7.32
N ALA A 327 21.20 -43.76 8.10
CA ALA A 327 20.81 -44.11 9.46
C ALA A 327 19.65 -45.14 9.46
N PRO A 328 19.64 -46.12 10.38
CA PRO A 328 18.67 -47.21 10.37
C PRO A 328 17.27 -46.79 10.82
N ALA A 329 16.26 -47.51 10.33
CA ALA A 329 14.85 -47.27 10.66
C ALA A 329 14.55 -47.43 12.17
N PRO A 330 13.69 -46.57 12.77
CA PRO A 330 13.33 -46.67 14.17
C PRO A 330 12.48 -47.92 14.44
N ALA A 331 12.87 -48.68 15.48
CA ALA A 331 12.18 -49.88 15.92
C ALA A 331 10.80 -49.57 16.53
N GLN A 332 9.86 -50.50 16.36
CA GLN A 332 8.50 -50.39 16.90
C GLN A 332 8.49 -50.54 18.43
N ALA A 333 7.87 -49.58 19.14
CA ALA A 333 7.58 -49.67 20.57
C ALA A 333 6.17 -50.27 20.82
N PRO A 334 5.94 -50.95 21.95
CA PRO A 334 4.84 -51.92 22.07
C PRO A 334 3.46 -51.30 22.35
N ALA A 335 2.42 -51.99 21.88
CA ALA A 335 1.02 -51.59 22.04
C ALA A 335 0.57 -51.60 23.51
N THR A 336 0.15 -50.42 24.02
CA THR A 336 -0.50 -50.29 25.33
C THR A 336 -2.00 -50.56 25.24
N LYS A 337 -2.54 -51.23 26.27
CA LYS A 337 -3.90 -51.80 26.26
C LYS A 337 -4.98 -50.73 26.44
N LYS A 338 -6.02 -50.78 25.60
CA LYS A 338 -7.21 -49.91 25.67
C LYS A 338 -8.01 -50.16 26.96
N LYS A 339 -8.39 -49.09 27.68
CA LYS A 339 -9.52 -49.09 28.63
C LYS A 339 -10.78 -48.58 27.92
N PRO A 340 -11.97 -49.19 28.11
CA PRO A 340 -13.20 -48.73 27.46
C PRO A 340 -13.86 -47.60 28.27
N GLY A 341 -14.03 -46.41 27.69
CA GLY A 341 -14.64 -45.28 28.39
C GLY A 341 -15.08 -44.09 27.51
N PHE A 342 -16.38 -43.80 27.55
CA PHE A 342 -16.99 -42.45 27.52
C PHE A 342 -17.06 -41.56 26.25
N PHE A 343 -16.52 -41.90 25.08
CA PHE A 343 -16.65 -41.04 23.87
C PHE A 343 -17.55 -41.54 22.72
N ARG A 344 -18.57 -42.36 23.01
CA ARG A 344 -19.49 -42.90 21.98
C ARG A 344 -20.67 -42.02 21.56
N ARG A 345 -20.80 -40.78 22.07
CA ARG A 345 -22.02 -39.96 21.90
C ARG A 345 -21.95 -38.80 20.88
N VAL A 346 -20.77 -38.35 20.45
CA VAL A 346 -20.64 -37.21 19.51
C VAL A 346 -20.69 -37.64 18.04
N GLY A 347 -20.27 -38.87 17.71
CA GLY A 347 -20.18 -39.37 16.32
C GLY A 347 -21.51 -39.56 15.57
N ARG A 348 -22.68 -39.35 16.20
CA ARG A 348 -23.99 -39.41 15.52
C ARG A 348 -24.47 -38.06 14.98
N PHE A 349 -23.87 -36.93 15.38
CA PHE A 349 -24.29 -35.62 14.91
C PHE A 349 -23.73 -35.32 13.51
N PHE A 350 -22.43 -35.54 13.30
CA PHE A 350 -21.78 -35.30 12.01
C PHE A 350 -22.34 -36.17 10.87
N LYS A 351 -22.73 -37.44 11.14
CA LYS A 351 -23.38 -38.30 10.14
C LYS A 351 -24.83 -37.88 9.80
N ARG A 352 -25.38 -36.85 10.46
CA ARG A 352 -26.71 -36.29 10.17
C ARG A 352 -26.67 -34.91 9.50
N VAL A 353 -25.53 -34.22 9.59
CA VAL A 353 -25.32 -32.89 8.97
C VAL A 353 -24.55 -33.01 7.65
N PHE A 354 -23.65 -33.99 7.53
CA PHE A 354 -22.83 -34.24 6.33
C PHE A 354 -23.18 -35.61 5.72
N GLY A 355 -24.47 -35.90 5.59
CA GLY A 355 -24.96 -37.15 5.02
C GLY A 355 -24.65 -37.22 3.53
N ALA A 356 -23.87 -38.22 3.14
CA ALA A 356 -23.83 -38.69 1.76
C ALA A 356 -25.13 -39.48 1.47
N GLU A 357 -25.89 -38.98 0.51
CA GLU A 357 -26.61 -39.79 -0.49
C GLU A 357 -26.03 -39.42 -1.86
#